data_AF-A0A7V6SWS9-F1
#
_entry.id   AF-A0A7V6SWS9-F1
#
_cell.length_a   1.000
_cell.length_b   1.000
_cell.length_c   1.000
_cell.angle_alpha   90.00
_cell.angle_beta   90.00
_cell.angle_gamma   90.00
#
_symmetry.space_group_name_H-M   'P 1'
#
loop_
_entity.id
_entity.type
_entity.pdbx_description
1 polymer ?
#
loop_
_entity_poly.entity_id
_entity_poly.type
_entity_poly.pdbx_seq_one_letter_code
_entity_poly.pdbx_strand_id
1 'polypeptide(L)'
;MSKVNRYTLSIIEPEKEPFVFEKTSLDYIDAITTKFKNEKELIATLGNILDKEFDLSTTKTEVTYSHCKKIKKVEKLYFNDILILDREATKKYILDHMNNKSFVVKFVSRYNGSNYFIRFKKDIILKINKGEDYTDTLFQLLDVVFANYKSLRDAYLFTKKHGKIMTKEKEEISKSKEEQIKALKMLKEGLYYQYTLGNWSDELERNNISLSKVKK
;
A
#
# COMPACT_ATOMS: atom_id res chain seq x y z
N MET A 1 -16.81 27.36 -5.80
CA MET A 1 -17.04 26.12 -6.57
C MET A 1 -15.77 25.28 -6.54
N SER A 2 -15.83 24.06 -6.01
CA SER A 2 -14.70 23.12 -6.00
C SER A 2 -14.26 22.84 -7.43
N LYS A 3 -13.00 23.16 -7.77
CA LYS A 3 -12.39 22.74 -9.05
C LYS A 3 -12.23 21.22 -9.00
N VAL A 4 -13.27 20.51 -9.43
CA VAL A 4 -13.19 19.06 -9.62
C VAL A 4 -12.15 18.84 -10.71
N ASN A 5 -11.02 18.26 -10.33
CA ASN A 5 -9.98 17.80 -11.24
C ASN A 5 -10.62 16.87 -12.28
N ARG A 6 -10.79 17.34 -13.53
CA ARG A 6 -11.34 16.54 -14.62
C ARG A 6 -10.18 15.92 -15.40
N TYR A 7 -10.20 14.59 -15.47
CA TYR A 7 -9.33 13.85 -16.37
C TYR A 7 -10.17 13.45 -17.58
N THR A 8 -9.53 13.36 -18.73
CA THR A 8 -10.17 12.95 -19.96
C THR A 8 -9.35 11.86 -20.60
N LEU A 9 -10.00 10.75 -20.95
CA LEU A 9 -9.41 9.72 -21.79
C LEU A 9 -9.77 10.04 -23.23
N SER A 10 -8.77 10.15 -24.10
CA SER A 10 -8.95 10.44 -25.51
C SER A 10 -8.43 9.28 -26.37
N ILE A 11 -9.18 8.93 -27.41
CA ILE A 11 -8.71 8.07 -28.50
C ILE A 11 -8.22 8.98 -29.63
N ILE A 12 -6.98 8.78 -30.06
CA ILE A 12 -6.30 9.61 -31.05
C ILE A 12 -5.98 8.76 -32.27
N GLU A 13 -6.64 9.08 -33.38
CA GLU A 13 -6.32 8.57 -34.70
C GLU A 13 -5.52 9.64 -35.47
N PRO A 14 -4.50 9.27 -36.27
CA PRO A 14 -3.78 10.23 -37.10
C PRO A 14 -4.76 11.01 -37.99
N GLU A 15 -4.53 12.32 -38.10
CA GLU A 15 -5.26 13.22 -39.00
C GLU A 15 -6.78 13.34 -38.72
N LYS A 16 -7.26 12.80 -37.59
CA LYS A 16 -8.66 12.90 -37.16
C LYS A 16 -8.79 13.65 -35.84
N GLU A 17 -9.98 14.19 -35.59
CA GLU A 17 -10.30 14.78 -34.29
C GLU A 17 -10.29 13.69 -33.20
N PRO A 18 -9.68 13.96 -32.03
CA PRO A 18 -9.68 13.02 -30.92
C PRO A 18 -11.10 12.71 -30.43
N PHE A 19 -11.39 11.44 -30.19
CA PHE A 19 -12.62 11.05 -29.52
C PHE A 19 -12.43 11.14 -28.00
N VAL A 20 -13.25 11.94 -27.31
CA VAL A 20 -13.03 12.30 -25.91
C VAL A 20 -14.09 11.68 -24.98
N PHE A 21 -13.63 10.95 -23.96
CA PHE A 21 -14.46 10.43 -22.88
C PHE A 21 -14.40 11.36 -21.66
N GLU A 22 -15.40 12.24 -21.50
CA GLU A 22 -15.38 13.32 -20.50
C GLU A 22 -15.79 12.92 -19.07
N LYS A 23 -16.20 11.67 -18.83
CA LYS A 23 -16.83 11.24 -17.57
C LYS A 23 -15.87 10.58 -16.57
N THR A 24 -14.66 11.08 -16.40
CA THR A 24 -13.64 10.26 -15.77
C THR A 24 -12.80 11.01 -14.73
N SER A 25 -13.02 10.74 -13.45
CA SER A 25 -11.94 10.94 -12.47
C SER A 25 -10.78 10.00 -12.82
N LEU A 26 -9.56 10.29 -12.36
CA LEU A 26 -8.41 9.40 -12.58
C LEU A 26 -8.72 7.97 -12.11
N ASP A 27 -9.35 7.83 -10.94
CA ASP A 27 -9.85 6.56 -10.40
C ASP A 27 -10.73 5.76 -11.38
N TYR A 28 -11.55 6.44 -12.19
CA TYR A 28 -12.43 5.80 -13.16
C TYR A 28 -11.65 5.38 -14.41
N ILE A 29 -10.73 6.23 -14.91
CA ILE A 29 -9.83 5.86 -16.01
C ILE A 29 -9.00 4.64 -15.62
N ASP A 30 -8.43 4.66 -14.41
CA ASP A 30 -7.64 3.56 -13.86
C ASP A 30 -8.51 2.28 -13.78
N ALA A 31 -9.73 2.35 -13.26
CA ALA A 31 -10.62 1.18 -13.14
C ALA A 31 -11.03 0.55 -14.48
N ILE A 32 -11.05 1.32 -15.58
CA ILE A 32 -11.43 0.81 -16.89
C ILE A 32 -10.20 0.27 -17.61
N THR A 33 -9.10 1.02 -17.62
CA THR A 33 -7.85 0.61 -18.25
C THR A 33 -7.30 -0.70 -17.67
N THR A 34 -7.48 -0.91 -16.37
CA THR A 34 -7.03 -2.13 -15.64
C THR A 34 -7.77 -3.41 -16.00
N LYS A 35 -8.89 -3.33 -16.73
CA LYS A 35 -9.62 -4.52 -17.22
C LYS A 35 -9.01 -5.11 -18.50
N PHE A 36 -8.12 -4.37 -19.17
CA PHE A 36 -7.60 -4.73 -20.48
C PHE A 36 -6.11 -5.06 -20.40
N LYS A 37 -5.67 -6.06 -21.16
CA LYS A 37 -4.28 -6.55 -21.12
C LYS A 37 -3.31 -5.61 -21.82
N ASN A 38 -3.81 -4.77 -22.73
CA ASN A 38 -3.03 -3.79 -23.47
C ASN A 38 -3.94 -2.69 -24.05
N GLU A 39 -3.29 -1.67 -24.63
CA GLU A 39 -3.96 -0.51 -25.23
C GLU A 39 -4.88 -0.88 -26.40
N LYS A 40 -4.50 -1.87 -27.22
CA LYS A 40 -5.32 -2.29 -28.38
C LYS A 40 -6.64 -2.91 -27.94
N GLU A 41 -6.63 -3.72 -26.88
CA GLU A 41 -7.83 -4.35 -26.33
C GLU A 41 -8.79 -3.30 -25.72
N LEU A 42 -8.24 -2.27 -25.08
CA LEU A 42 -9.02 -1.12 -24.62
C LEU A 42 -9.63 -0.37 -25.80
N ILE A 43 -8.85 0.00 -26.83
CA ILE A 43 -9.34 0.74 -28.00
C ILE A 43 -10.44 -0.06 -28.71
N ALA A 44 -10.26 -1.36 -28.93
CA ALA A 44 -11.26 -2.22 -29.56
C ALA A 44 -12.56 -2.27 -28.74
N THR A 45 -12.46 -2.41 -27.43
CA THR A 45 -13.65 -2.45 -26.55
C THR A 45 -14.37 -1.10 -26.52
N LEU A 46 -13.63 0.00 -26.45
CA LEU A 46 -14.21 1.34 -26.53
C LEU A 46 -14.85 1.58 -27.89
N GLY A 47 -14.24 1.12 -28.98
CA GLY A 47 -14.81 1.12 -30.32
C GLY A 47 -16.17 0.43 -30.38
N ASN A 48 -16.26 -0.78 -29.82
CA ASN A 48 -17.53 -1.52 -29.76
C ASN A 48 -18.61 -0.77 -28.97
N ILE A 49 -18.26 -0.11 -27.86
CA ILE A 49 -19.22 0.67 -27.05
C ILE A 49 -19.70 1.92 -27.81
N LEU A 50 -18.82 2.51 -28.61
CA LEU A 50 -19.09 3.69 -29.41
C LEU A 50 -19.71 3.40 -30.77
N ASP A 51 -19.91 2.11 -31.10
CA ASP A 51 -20.30 1.64 -32.42
C ASP A 51 -19.40 2.22 -33.52
N LYS A 52 -18.08 2.17 -33.28
CA LYS A 52 -17.06 2.73 -34.16
C LYS A 52 -15.85 1.80 -34.27
N GLU A 53 -15.45 1.51 -35.50
CA GLU A 53 -14.19 0.81 -35.75
C GLU A 53 -13.00 1.76 -35.72
N PHE A 54 -11.91 1.31 -35.10
CA PHE A 54 -10.65 2.05 -34.99
C PHE A 54 -9.51 1.21 -35.59
N ASP A 55 -8.58 1.87 -36.28
CA ASP A 55 -7.35 1.21 -36.73
C ASP A 55 -6.40 1.01 -35.54
N LEU A 56 -6.37 -0.21 -35.00
CA LEU A 56 -5.56 -0.59 -33.84
C LEU A 56 -4.04 -0.50 -34.06
N SER A 57 -3.58 -0.31 -35.30
CA SER A 57 -2.16 -0.18 -35.62
C SER A 57 -1.65 1.25 -35.45
N THR A 58 -2.52 2.23 -35.68
CA THR A 58 -2.17 3.66 -35.69
C THR A 58 -2.83 4.45 -34.55
N THR A 59 -3.95 3.95 -34.02
CA THR A 59 -4.71 4.58 -32.95
C THR A 59 -4.02 4.45 -31.60
N LYS A 60 -4.05 5.52 -30.81
CA LYS A 60 -3.49 5.57 -29.45
C LYS A 60 -4.50 6.14 -28.46
N THR A 61 -4.24 5.92 -27.17
CA THR A 61 -5.01 6.55 -26.11
C THR A 61 -4.14 7.47 -25.25
N GLU A 62 -4.73 8.59 -24.86
CA GLU A 62 -4.07 9.58 -24.01
C GLU A 62 -4.96 10.04 -22.87
N VAL A 63 -4.36 10.33 -21.73
CA VAL A 63 -5.05 10.95 -20.60
C VAL A 63 -4.62 12.40 -20.48
N THR A 64 -5.58 13.31 -20.58
CA THR A 64 -5.38 14.76 -20.45
C THR A 64 -5.95 15.27 -19.13
N TYR A 65 -5.26 16.25 -18.53
CA TYR A 65 -5.70 16.91 -17.31
C TYR A 65 -6.24 18.31 -17.63
N SER A 66 -7.48 18.61 -17.23
CA SER A 66 -8.18 19.85 -17.61
C SER A 66 -7.49 21.15 -17.17
N HIS A 67 -6.58 21.10 -16.18
CA HIS A 67 -5.95 22.29 -15.60
C HIS A 67 -4.44 22.41 -15.84
N CYS A 68 -3.80 21.40 -16.41
CA CYS A 68 -2.42 21.48 -16.89
C CYS A 68 -2.40 20.64 -18.14
N LYS A 69 -2.01 21.19 -19.29
CA LYS A 69 -1.89 20.53 -20.61
C LYS A 69 -0.93 19.31 -20.64
N LYS A 70 -0.60 18.74 -19.48
CA LYS A 70 0.24 17.58 -19.30
C LYS A 70 -0.52 16.33 -19.72
N ILE A 71 -0.06 15.76 -20.82
CA ILE A 71 -0.57 14.53 -21.41
C ILE A 71 0.19 13.35 -20.79
N LYS A 72 -0.53 12.30 -20.39
CA LYS A 72 0.05 11.01 -19.99
C LYS A 72 -0.33 9.93 -21.00
N LYS A 73 0.65 9.13 -21.43
CA LYS A 73 0.41 7.93 -22.23
C LYS A 73 -0.27 6.85 -21.40
N VAL A 74 -1.28 6.18 -21.96
CA VAL A 74 -1.96 5.04 -21.31
C VAL A 74 -1.03 3.82 -21.20
N GLU A 75 -0.05 3.64 -22.10
CA GLU A 75 1.04 2.66 -21.91
C GLU A 75 1.72 2.74 -20.54
N LYS A 76 1.90 3.94 -19.96
CA LYS A 76 2.47 4.09 -18.61
C LYS A 76 1.50 3.66 -17.50
N LEU A 77 0.21 3.55 -17.77
CA LEU A 77 -0.79 2.97 -16.86
C LEU A 77 -0.72 1.44 -16.92
N TYR A 78 -0.58 0.84 -18.11
CA TYR A 78 -0.38 -0.60 -18.28
C TYR A 78 0.95 -1.10 -17.67
N PHE A 79 2.05 -0.39 -17.93
CA PHE A 79 3.39 -0.84 -17.53
C PHE A 79 3.65 -0.76 -16.02
N ASN A 80 2.95 0.15 -15.33
CA ASN A 80 3.01 0.22 -13.86
C ASN A 80 2.10 -0.80 -13.16
N ASP A 81 1.14 -1.43 -13.86
CA ASP A 81 0.11 -2.31 -13.27
C ASP A 81 0.14 -3.79 -13.75
N ILE A 82 0.81 -4.13 -14.86
CA ILE A 82 1.15 -5.54 -15.17
C ILE A 82 2.25 -6.06 -14.23
N LEU A 83 3.03 -5.16 -13.63
CA LEU A 83 4.00 -5.49 -12.59
C LEU A 83 3.41 -5.35 -11.17
N ILE A 84 3.15 -6.52 -10.58
CA ILE A 84 3.27 -6.81 -9.13
C ILE A 84 2.04 -6.45 -8.26
N LEU A 85 0.86 -7.01 -8.56
CA LEU A 85 -0.03 -7.48 -7.50
C LEU A 85 0.14 -8.99 -7.41
N ASP A 86 1.16 -9.44 -6.69
CA ASP A 86 1.34 -10.86 -6.41
C ASP A 86 0.16 -11.32 -5.53
N ARG A 87 -0.89 -11.79 -6.21
CA ARG A 87 -2.17 -12.18 -5.60
C ARG A 87 -1.95 -13.28 -4.58
N GLU A 88 -1.11 -14.25 -4.93
CA GLU A 88 -0.80 -15.41 -4.09
C GLU A 88 -0.01 -14.97 -2.87
N ALA A 89 1.06 -14.18 -3.03
CA ALA A 89 1.83 -13.68 -1.89
C ALA A 89 1.01 -12.73 -1.01
N THR A 90 0.15 -11.89 -1.59
CA THR A 90 -0.74 -10.98 -0.85
C THR A 90 -1.75 -11.79 -0.03
N LYS A 91 -2.38 -12.80 -0.64
CA LYS A 91 -3.33 -13.69 0.05
C LYS A 91 -2.61 -14.45 1.15
N LYS A 92 -1.48 -15.07 0.85
CA LYS A 92 -0.64 -15.80 1.82
C LYS A 92 -0.26 -14.91 3.00
N TYR A 93 0.24 -13.69 2.77
CA TYR A 93 0.59 -12.76 3.84
C TYR A 93 -0.60 -12.48 4.77
N ILE A 94 -1.79 -12.23 4.21
CA ILE A 94 -2.98 -11.96 5.02
C ILE A 94 -3.37 -13.19 5.84
N LEU A 95 -3.32 -14.39 5.24
CA LEU A 95 -3.61 -15.66 5.91
C LEU A 95 -2.61 -15.94 7.04
N ASP A 96 -1.32 -15.72 6.81
CA ASP A 96 -0.26 -15.93 7.82
C ASP A 96 -0.46 -15.01 9.05
N HIS A 97 -1.17 -13.88 8.88
CA HIS A 97 -1.44 -12.91 9.94
C HIS A 97 -2.90 -12.90 10.41
N MET A 98 -3.73 -13.85 9.95
CA MET A 98 -5.15 -13.86 10.27
C MET A 98 -5.44 -14.06 11.76
N ASN A 99 -4.51 -14.63 12.53
CA ASN A 99 -4.66 -14.78 13.98
C ASN A 99 -4.36 -13.50 14.76
N ASN A 100 -3.72 -12.51 14.14
CA ASN A 100 -3.46 -11.22 14.76
C ASN A 100 -4.68 -10.30 14.62
N LYS A 101 -5.52 -10.27 15.67
CA LYS A 101 -6.75 -9.46 15.70
C LYS A 101 -6.52 -7.98 15.36
N SER A 102 -5.41 -7.37 15.81
CA SER A 102 -5.08 -5.97 15.49
C SER A 102 -4.80 -5.78 13.99
N PHE A 103 -4.05 -6.71 13.40
CA PHE A 103 -3.81 -6.74 11.96
C PHE A 103 -5.11 -6.87 11.17
N VAL A 104 -5.97 -7.82 11.55
CA VAL A 104 -7.25 -8.05 10.87
C VAL A 104 -8.14 -6.82 10.94
N VAL A 105 -8.29 -6.20 12.12
CA VAL A 105 -9.08 -4.96 12.28
C VAL A 105 -8.55 -3.84 11.39
N LYS A 106 -7.23 -3.65 11.33
CA LYS A 106 -6.59 -2.64 10.45
C LYS A 106 -6.84 -2.94 8.97
N PHE A 107 -6.76 -4.21 8.58
CA PHE A 107 -7.00 -4.66 7.20
C PHE A 107 -8.44 -4.39 6.78
N VAL A 108 -9.43 -4.92 7.51
CA VAL A 108 -10.84 -4.82 7.13
C VAL A 108 -11.37 -3.39 7.21
N SER A 109 -10.76 -2.54 8.05
CA SER A 109 -11.12 -1.13 8.17
C SER A 109 -10.79 -0.28 6.95
N ARG A 110 -10.04 -0.82 5.97
CA ARG A 110 -9.80 -0.14 4.69
C ARG A 110 -11.03 -0.10 3.78
N TYR A 111 -11.93 -1.08 3.91
CA TYR A 111 -13.04 -1.25 2.98
C TYR A 111 -14.31 -0.50 3.42
N ASN A 112 -14.21 0.83 3.53
CA ASN A 112 -15.32 1.70 3.97
C ASN A 112 -16.18 2.27 2.83
N GLY A 113 -15.74 2.14 1.59
CA GLY A 113 -16.35 2.83 0.45
C GLY A 113 -17.58 2.15 -0.16
N SER A 114 -17.92 0.92 0.22
CA SER A 114 -19.07 0.20 -0.34
C SER A 114 -19.87 -0.52 0.74
N ASN A 115 -21.20 -0.40 0.66
CA ASN A 115 -22.17 -1.04 1.56
C ASN A 115 -21.96 -2.55 1.67
N TYR A 116 -21.50 -3.18 0.58
CA TYR A 116 -21.24 -4.61 0.54
C TYR A 116 -20.06 -5.00 1.45
N PHE A 117 -18.93 -4.27 1.35
CA PHE A 117 -17.77 -4.52 2.21
C PHE A 117 -18.00 -4.14 3.68
N ILE A 118 -18.82 -3.11 3.92
CA ILE A 118 -19.15 -2.64 5.27
C ILE A 118 -19.79 -3.76 6.11
N ARG A 119 -20.62 -4.63 5.50
CA ARG A 119 -21.24 -5.77 6.20
C ARG A 119 -20.17 -6.72 6.76
N PHE A 120 -19.24 -7.18 5.93
CA PHE A 120 -18.15 -8.06 6.36
C PHE A 120 -17.27 -7.41 7.42
N LYS A 121 -16.88 -6.14 7.22
CA LYS A 121 -16.10 -5.38 8.20
C LYS A 121 -16.79 -5.37 9.57
N LYS A 122 -18.07 -4.98 9.63
CA LYS A 122 -18.82 -4.87 10.88
C LYS A 122 -18.92 -6.22 11.59
N ASP A 123 -19.22 -7.27 10.84
CA ASP A 123 -19.33 -8.64 11.39
C ASP A 123 -17.99 -9.14 11.94
N ILE A 124 -16.90 -8.99 11.20
CA ILE A 124 -15.55 -9.39 11.65
C ILE A 124 -15.14 -8.64 12.92
N ILE A 125 -15.34 -7.33 12.98
CA ILE A 125 -15.01 -6.52 14.17
C ILE A 125 -15.87 -6.95 15.37
N LEU A 126 -17.17 -7.19 15.16
CA LEU A 126 -18.07 -7.64 16.22
C LEU A 126 -17.63 -8.99 16.79
N LYS A 127 -17.35 -9.96 15.92
CA LYS A 127 -16.87 -11.30 16.31
C LYS A 127 -15.54 -11.22 17.06
N ILE A 128 -14.59 -10.42 16.58
CA ILE A 128 -13.32 -10.17 17.28
C ILE A 128 -13.55 -9.62 18.70
N ASN A 129 -14.45 -8.65 18.86
CA ASN A 129 -14.76 -8.03 20.16
C ASN A 129 -15.44 -9.00 21.12
N LYS A 130 -16.25 -9.92 20.61
CA LYS A 130 -16.91 -10.98 21.40
C LYS A 130 -16.02 -12.19 21.68
N GLY A 131 -14.85 -12.27 21.05
CA GLY A 131 -13.99 -13.45 21.12
C GLY A 131 -14.50 -14.65 20.30
N GLU A 132 -15.42 -14.41 19.36
CA GLU A 132 -15.96 -15.40 18.45
C GLU A 132 -15.04 -15.62 17.23
N ASP A 133 -15.18 -16.77 16.58
CA ASP A 133 -14.46 -17.06 15.33
C ASP A 133 -15.03 -16.23 14.15
N TYR A 134 -14.11 -15.59 13.43
CA TYR A 134 -14.39 -14.71 12.29
C TYR A 134 -13.78 -15.21 10.98
N THR A 135 -13.17 -16.39 10.99
CA THR A 135 -12.41 -16.95 9.86
C THR A 135 -13.25 -17.05 8.59
N ASP A 136 -14.44 -17.64 8.68
CA ASP A 136 -15.34 -17.79 7.52
C ASP A 136 -15.75 -16.44 6.93
N THR A 137 -16.12 -15.48 7.79
CA THR A 137 -16.48 -14.13 7.33
C THR A 137 -15.27 -13.43 6.67
N LEU A 138 -14.06 -13.65 7.20
CA LEU A 138 -12.84 -13.13 6.60
C LEU A 138 -12.56 -13.76 5.23
N PHE A 139 -12.73 -15.07 5.07
CA PHE A 139 -12.54 -15.74 3.77
C PHE A 139 -13.54 -15.23 2.71
N GLN A 140 -14.81 -15.07 3.08
CA GLN A 140 -15.80 -14.48 2.17
C GLN A 140 -15.42 -13.06 1.75
N LEU A 141 -14.90 -12.24 2.68
CA LEU A 141 -14.39 -10.91 2.35
C LEU A 141 -13.19 -11.01 1.38
N LEU A 142 -12.26 -11.93 1.64
CA LEU A 142 -11.08 -12.10 0.79
C LEU A 142 -11.46 -12.52 -0.63
N ASP A 143 -12.42 -13.43 -0.81
CA ASP A 143 -12.87 -13.84 -2.15
C ASP A 143 -13.35 -12.64 -2.98
N VAL A 144 -14.10 -11.74 -2.35
CA VAL A 144 -14.58 -10.49 -2.98
C VAL A 144 -13.42 -9.53 -3.25
N VAL A 145 -12.52 -9.35 -2.28
CA VAL A 145 -11.34 -8.47 -2.40
C VAL A 145 -10.45 -8.94 -3.55
N PHE A 146 -10.21 -10.24 -3.65
CA PHE A 146 -9.32 -10.82 -4.66
C PHE A 146 -9.97 -10.99 -6.03
N ALA A 147 -11.31 -10.93 -6.12
CA ALA A 147 -12.04 -10.85 -7.39
C ALA A 147 -12.11 -9.41 -7.96
N ASN A 148 -11.82 -8.39 -7.15
CA ASN A 148 -11.91 -6.98 -7.55
C ASN A 148 -10.53 -6.31 -7.60
N TYR A 149 -10.15 -5.75 -8.74
CA TYR A 149 -8.84 -5.11 -8.92
C TYR A 149 -8.55 -3.99 -7.91
N LYS A 150 -9.49 -3.07 -7.69
CA LYS A 150 -9.31 -1.93 -6.77
C LYS A 150 -9.08 -2.42 -5.34
N SER A 151 -9.88 -3.39 -4.91
CA SER A 151 -9.76 -4.00 -3.58
C SER A 151 -8.46 -4.81 -3.43
N LEU A 152 -8.04 -5.56 -4.44
CA LEU A 152 -6.78 -6.29 -4.46
C LEU A 152 -5.58 -5.34 -4.35
N ARG A 153 -5.60 -4.23 -5.08
CA ARG A 153 -4.57 -3.19 -5.00
C ARG A 153 -4.47 -2.60 -3.59
N ASP A 154 -5.61 -2.34 -2.95
CA ASP A 154 -5.63 -1.87 -1.56
C ASP A 154 -5.05 -2.91 -0.59
N ALA A 155 -5.37 -4.19 -0.77
CA ALA A 155 -4.81 -5.28 0.01
C ALA A 155 -3.28 -5.40 -0.19
N TYR A 156 -2.79 -5.29 -1.41
CA TYR A 156 -1.37 -5.31 -1.71
C TYR A 156 -0.60 -4.12 -1.09
N LEU A 157 -1.11 -2.90 -1.25
CA LEU A 157 -0.49 -1.72 -0.64
C LEU A 157 -0.45 -1.82 0.89
N PHE A 158 -1.50 -2.40 1.47
CA PHE A 158 -1.55 -2.68 2.90
C PHE A 158 -0.48 -3.69 3.33
N THR A 159 -0.39 -4.85 2.67
CA THR A 159 0.59 -5.89 3.01
C THR A 159 2.02 -5.42 2.81
N LYS A 160 2.32 -4.67 1.75
CA LYS A 160 3.66 -4.07 1.55
C LYS A 160 4.03 -3.06 2.64
N LYS A 161 3.09 -2.20 3.05
CA LYS A 161 3.32 -1.24 4.14
C LYS A 161 3.51 -1.96 5.47
N HIS A 162 2.64 -2.93 5.77
CA HIS A 162 2.66 -3.62 7.05
C HIS A 162 3.84 -4.59 7.18
N GLY A 163 4.24 -5.23 6.08
CA GLY A 163 5.46 -6.04 6.01
C GLY A 163 6.68 -5.24 6.40
N LYS A 164 6.89 -4.06 5.81
CA LYS A 164 8.01 -3.16 6.18
C LYS A 164 7.99 -2.72 7.65
N ILE A 165 6.80 -2.48 8.21
CA ILE A 165 6.67 -2.11 9.63
C ILE A 165 7.06 -3.30 10.52
N MET A 166 6.59 -4.50 10.21
CA MET A 166 6.93 -5.69 10.99
C MET A 166 8.41 -6.09 10.87
N THR A 167 9.07 -5.88 9.72
CA THR A 167 10.52 -6.12 9.62
C THR A 167 11.29 -5.16 10.51
N LYS A 168 10.90 -3.88 10.55
CA LYS A 168 11.51 -2.89 11.44
C LYS A 168 11.27 -3.19 12.91
N GLU A 169 10.04 -3.56 13.29
CA GLU A 169 9.72 -3.98 14.66
C GLU A 169 10.52 -5.23 15.07
N LYS A 170 10.67 -6.21 14.17
CA LYS A 170 11.53 -7.38 14.42
C LYS A 170 13.01 -7.01 14.53
N GLU A 171 13.51 -6.10 13.70
CA GLU A 171 14.88 -5.59 13.76
C GLU A 171 15.14 -4.83 15.07
N GLU A 172 14.23 -3.96 15.49
CA GLU A 172 14.32 -3.22 16.77
C GLU A 172 14.25 -4.15 17.98
N ILE A 173 13.36 -5.16 17.96
CA ILE A 173 13.30 -6.19 19.01
C ILE A 173 14.58 -7.05 19.01
N SER A 174 15.17 -7.34 17.85
CA SER A 174 16.43 -8.08 17.77
C SER A 174 17.61 -7.28 18.31
N LYS A 175 17.68 -5.98 17.99
CA LYS A 175 18.72 -5.07 18.49
C LYS A 175 18.60 -4.86 19.99
N SER A 176 17.39 -4.68 20.53
CA SER A 176 17.21 -4.53 21.98
C SER A 176 17.55 -5.82 22.73
N LYS A 177 17.28 -6.99 22.14
CA LYS A 177 17.71 -8.28 22.72
C LYS A 177 19.22 -8.48 22.64
N GLU A 178 19.88 -8.10 21.54
CA GLU A 178 21.34 -8.15 21.44
C GLU A 178 22.03 -7.19 22.41
N GLU A 179 21.48 -5.99 22.59
CA GLU A 179 21.97 -5.02 23.58
C GLU A 179 21.73 -5.51 25.01
N GLN A 180 20.59 -6.13 25.29
CA GLN A 180 20.33 -6.77 26.59
C GLN A 180 21.25 -7.97 26.84
N ILE A 181 21.50 -8.81 25.83
CA ILE A 181 22.43 -9.96 25.92
C ILE A 181 23.87 -9.46 26.10
N LYS A 182 24.27 -8.39 25.39
CA LYS A 182 25.58 -7.76 25.53
C LYS A 182 25.75 -7.14 26.92
N ALA A 183 24.73 -6.44 27.43
CA ALA A 183 24.72 -5.89 28.78
C ALA A 183 24.79 -7.00 29.85
N LEU A 184 24.02 -8.09 29.67
CA LEU A 184 24.06 -9.25 30.57
C LEU A 184 25.40 -9.99 30.53
N LYS A 185 26.04 -10.09 29.37
CA LYS A 185 27.38 -10.67 29.22
C LYS A 185 28.44 -9.80 29.89
N MET A 186 28.38 -8.48 29.70
CA MET A 186 29.24 -7.51 30.38
C MET A 186 29.03 -7.49 31.91
N LEU A 187 27.80 -7.69 32.38
CA LEU A 187 27.48 -7.86 33.81
C LEU A 187 28.10 -9.14 34.37
N LYS A 188 27.97 -10.25 33.63
CA LYS A 188 28.52 -11.56 34.02
C LYS A 188 30.05 -11.58 34.05
N GLU A 189 30.70 -10.81 33.18
CA GLU A 189 32.16 -10.68 33.09
C GLU A 189 32.73 -9.59 34.04
N GLY A 190 31.89 -8.94 34.85
CA GLY A 190 32.33 -7.89 35.80
C GLY A 190 32.73 -6.55 35.13
N LEU A 191 32.55 -6.44 33.82
CA LEU A 191 32.97 -5.30 32.99
C LEU A 191 31.92 -4.19 32.89
N TYR A 192 30.67 -4.46 33.28
CA TYR A 192 29.57 -3.48 33.20
C TYR A 192 29.87 -2.20 34.02
N TYR A 193 30.51 -2.35 35.17
CA TYR A 193 30.91 -1.22 36.02
C TYR A 193 32.06 -0.39 35.41
N GLN A 194 32.95 -1.00 34.63
CA GLN A 194 34.02 -0.30 33.91
C GLN A 194 33.48 0.43 32.67
N TYR A 195 32.51 -0.15 31.97
CA TYR A 195 31.85 0.47 30.82
C TYR A 195 31.02 1.71 31.19
N THR A 196 30.34 1.69 32.35
CA THR A 196 29.58 2.84 32.84
C THR A 196 30.48 3.95 33.40
N LEU A 197 31.59 3.61 34.07
CA LEU A 197 32.57 4.59 34.55
C LEU A 197 33.36 5.26 33.41
N GLY A 198 33.75 4.52 32.38
CA GLY A 198 34.46 5.07 31.22
C GLY A 198 33.58 6.05 30.43
N ASN A 199 32.31 5.69 30.18
CA ASN A 199 31.38 6.59 29.50
C ASN A 199 31.03 7.83 30.32
N TRP A 200 30.93 7.72 31.65
CA TRP A 200 30.73 8.89 32.53
C TRP A 200 31.95 9.83 32.56
N SER A 201 33.17 9.29 32.54
CA SER A 201 34.40 10.08 32.48
C SER A 201 34.50 10.86 31.16
N ASP A 202 34.23 10.20 30.04
CA ASP A 202 34.23 10.81 28.71
C ASP A 202 33.12 11.88 28.57
N GLU A 203 31.96 11.68 29.21
CA GLU A 203 30.87 12.67 29.23
C GLU A 203 31.22 13.89 30.11
N LEU A 204 31.94 13.70 31.22
CA LEU A 204 32.41 14.79 32.08
C LEU A 204 33.51 15.62 31.40
N GLU A 205 34.45 14.98 30.70
CA GLU A 205 35.48 15.66 29.91
C GLU A 205 34.88 16.41 28.71
N ARG A 206 33.94 15.80 27.97
CA ARG A 206 33.24 16.47 26.86
C ARG A 206 32.44 17.70 27.30
N ASN A 207 31.98 17.73 28.55
CA ASN A 207 31.20 18.83 29.11
C ASN A 207 32.04 19.84 29.91
N ASN A 208 33.39 19.75 29.92
CA ASN A 208 34.30 20.65 30.66
C ASN A 208 33.97 20.76 32.17
N ILE A 209 33.45 19.70 32.77
CA ILE A 209 33.13 19.68 34.20
C ILE A 209 34.36 19.15 34.95
N SER A 210 35.12 20.07 35.56
CA SER A 210 36.27 19.70 36.39
C SER A 210 35.86 18.79 37.56
N LEU A 211 36.51 17.64 37.69
CA LEU A 211 36.38 16.70 38.81
C LEU A 211 36.64 17.34 40.19
N SER A 212 37.31 18.50 40.25
CA SER A 212 37.50 19.26 41.49
C SER A 212 36.20 19.87 42.07
N LYS A 213 35.12 19.95 41.28
CA LYS A 213 33.78 20.37 41.76
C LYS A 213 32.95 19.24 42.35
N VAL A 214 33.47 18.00 42.33
CA VAL A 214 32.80 16.81 42.88
C VAL A 214 33.49 16.37 44.18
N LYS A 215 33.54 17.26 45.17
CA LYS A 215 33.73 16.98 46.61
C LYS A 215 32.97 18.10 47.35
N LYS A 216 32.01 17.89 48.25
CA LYS A 216 31.54 16.75 49.06
C LYS A 216 30.05 16.52 48.82
#